data_AF-A0A5K0Z5D0-F1
#
_entry.id   AF-A0A5K0Z5D0-F1
#
_cell.length_a   1.000
_cell.length_b   1.000
_cell.length_c   1.000
_cell.angle_alpha   90.00
_cell.angle_beta   90.00
_cell.angle_gamma   90.00
#
_symmetry.space_group_name_H-M   'P 1'
#
loop_
_entity.id
_entity.type
_entity.pdbx_description
1 polymer ?
#
loop_
_entity_poly.entity_id
_entity_poly.type
_entity_poly.pdbx_seq_one_letter_code
_entity_poly.pdbx_strand_id
1 'polypeptide(L)' 'TVKIDINIERDLAYALKVRECPQLLFLRGNRILYREK' A
#
# COMPACT_ATOMS: atom_id res chain seq x y z
N THR A 1 12.38 2.10 -3.07
CA THR A 1 10.94 1.93 -3.39
C THR A 1 10.59 0.48 -3.21
N VAL A 2 9.61 0.16 -2.36
CA VAL A 2 9.14 -1.22 -2.16
C VAL A 2 7.97 -1.44 -3.11
N LYS A 3 8.00 -2.52 -3.89
CA LYS A 3 6.87 -2.94 -4.73
C LYS A 3 6.16 -4.08 -4.02
N ILE A 4 4.85 -3.97 -3.89
CA ILE A 4 3.99 -4.99 -3.30
C ILE A 4 3.04 -5.44 -4.40
N ASP A 5 3.03 -6.74 -4.69
CA ASP A 5 2.03 -7.33 -5.58
C ASP A 5 0.79 -7.66 -4.75
N ILE A 6 -0.29 -6.91 -4.95
CA ILE A 6 -1.59 -7.10 -4.28
C ILE A 6 -2.19 -8.49 -4.52
N ASN A 7 -1.87 -9.14 -5.65
CA ASN A 7 -2.41 -10.47 -5.94
C ASN A 7 -1.77 -11.56 -5.09
N ILE A 8 -0.53 -11.34 -4.64
CA ILE A 8 0.24 -12.23 -3.77
C ILE A 8 0.04 -11.83 -2.29
N GLU A 9 0.29 -10.56 -1.96
CA GLU A 9 0.29 -10.02 -0.60
C GLU A 9 -1.05 -9.37 -0.24
N ARG A 10 -2.12 -10.16 -0.29
CA ARG A 10 -3.50 -9.69 -0.09
C ARG A 10 -3.75 -9.14 1.30
N ASP A 11 -3.23 -9.80 2.33
CA ASP A 11 -3.43 -9.39 3.73
C ASP A 11 -2.79 -8.02 4.00
N LEU A 12 -1.58 -7.81 3.47
CA LEU A 12 -0.88 -6.54 3.56
C LEU A 12 -1.62 -5.45 2.78
N ALA A 13 -2.07 -5.75 1.57
CA ALA A 13 -2.86 -4.81 0.76
C ALA A 13 -4.16 -4.39 1.48
N TYR A 14 -4.83 -5.34 2.13
CA TYR A 14 -6.03 -5.09 2.94
C TYR A 14 -5.72 -4.26 4.19
N ALA A 15 -4.64 -4.58 4.91
CA ALA A 15 -4.18 -3.83 6.08
C ALA A 15 -3.81 -2.37 5.73
N LEU A 16 -3.21 -2.16 4.56
CA LEU A 16 -2.89 -0.84 4.02
C LEU A 16 -4.10 -0.11 3.42
N LYS A 17 -5.27 -0.76 3.37
CA LYS A 17 -6.52 -0.25 2.77
C LYS A 17 -6.30 0.21 1.33
N VAL A 18 -5.52 -0.54 0.56
CA VAL A 18 -5.34 -0.32 -0.87
C VAL A 18 -6.67 -0.61 -1.58
N ARG A 19 -7.15 0.33 -2.40
CA ARG A 19 -8.42 0.21 -3.12
C ARG A 19 -8.24 0.17 -4.63
N GLU A 20 -7.18 0.80 -5.11
CA GLU A 20 -6.88 0.89 -6.54
C GLU A 20 -5.48 0.32 -6.80
N CYS A 21 -5.25 -0.16 -8.02
CA CYS A 21 -3.95 -0.67 -8.44
C CYS A 21 -3.61 -0.08 -9.82
N PRO A 22 -2.46 0.62 -9.98
CA PRO A 22 -1.42 0.86 -8.98
C PRO A 22 -1.79 1.98 -7.98
N GLN A 23 -1.38 1.84 -6.71
CA GLN A 23 -1.52 2.88 -5.69
C GLN A 23 -0.19 3.16 -5.01
N LEU A 24 0.25 4.42 -5.04
CA LEU A 24 1.49 4.84 -4.39
C LEU A 24 1.24 5.23 -2.94
N LEU A 25 2.00 4.62 -2.02
CA LEU A 25 1.91 4.84 -0.58
C LEU A 25 3.27 5.29 -0.03
N PHE A 26 3.30 6.38 0.73
CA PHE A 26 4.48 6.78 1.49
C PHE A 26 4.29 6.40 2.95
N LEU A 27 5.16 5.52 3.44
CA LEU A 27 5.16 5.02 4.80
C LEU A 27 6.37 5.56 5.55
N ARG A 28 6.19 5.93 6.83
CA ARG A 28 7.29 6.19 7.76
C ARG A 28 7.01 5.45 9.06
N GLY A 29 7.76 4.38 9.30
CA GLY A 29 7.40 3.38 10.31
C GLY A 29 6.01 2.79 10.00
N ASN A 30 5.14 2.70 11.01
CA ASN A 30 3.79 2.14 10.86
C ASN A 30 2.72 3.19 10.49
N ARG A 31 3.13 4.42 10.12
CA ARG A 31 2.20 5.49 9.73
C ARG A 31 2.25 5.75 8.22
N ILE A 32 1.08 5.90 7.62
CA ILE A 32 0.91 6.32 6.22
C ILE A 32 0.95 7.84 6.18
N LEU A 33 1.95 8.41 5.50
CA LEU A 33 2.13 9.85 5.36
C LEU A 33 1.35 10.42 4.17
N TYR A 34 1.30 9.67 3.07
CA TYR A 34 0.63 10.08 1.85
C TYR A 34 0.09 8.85 1.12
N ARG A 35 -1.03 9.05 0.44
CA ARG A 35 -1.57 8.11 -0.54
C ARG A 35 -1.89 8.90 -1.80
N GLU A 36 -1.40 8.39 -2.92
CA GLU A 36 -1.89 8.85 -4.20
C GLU A 36 -3.34 8.37 -4.37
N LYS A 37 -4.17 9.24 -4.93
CA LYS A 37 -5.60 9.05 -5.06
C LYS A 37 -5.93 8.19 -6.25
#